data_AF-A0A401ZGQ2-F1
#
_entry.id   AF-A0A401ZGQ2-F1
#
_cell.length_a   1.000
_cell.length_b   1.000
_cell.length_c   1.000
_cell.angle_alpha   90.00
_cell.angle_beta   90.00
_cell.angle_gamma   90.00
#
_symmetry.space_group_name_H-M   'P 1'
#
loop_
_entity.id
_entity.type
_entity.pdbx_description
1 polymer ?
#
loop_
_entity_poly.entity_id
_entity_poly.type
_entity_poly.pdbx_seq_one_letter_code
_entity_poly.pdbx_strand_id
1 'polypeptide(L)'
;MGKITVEKERVINASPEKIFSVLSNYKEQRPRMLTPNFIDYKVEKGGKGSGTVISYLLRAANRERAYRMSVDEAVKGRVLTERDNNSSLVTTWALSPVSGGDKTRVSVASEWEGGKGVGGFFERTFAPLGLRRIYGSMLTSLIDILGVSGEEVTAVQGKEYRPTENLRGLILILSLVVGFAFGLNYIQKANREKAQR
;
A
#
# COMPACT_ATOMS: atom_id res chain seq x y z
N MET A 1 -2.38 13.25 17.99
CA MET A 1 -2.19 11.79 17.80
C MET A 1 -1.10 11.57 16.77
N GLY A 2 -0.23 10.58 16.93
CA GLY A 2 0.85 10.32 15.99
C GLY A 2 0.38 9.40 14.86
N LYS A 3 0.57 9.80 13.60
CA LYS A 3 0.37 8.93 12.44
C LYS A 3 1.65 8.12 12.23
N ILE A 4 1.53 6.79 12.15
CA ILE A 4 2.65 5.89 11.85
C ILE A 4 2.58 5.55 10.37
N THR A 5 3.72 5.60 9.68
CA THR A 5 3.84 5.28 8.26
C THR A 5 4.98 4.29 8.03
N VAL A 6 4.76 3.29 7.18
CA VAL A 6 5.77 2.33 6.72
C VAL A 6 5.71 2.26 5.20
N GLU A 7 6.86 2.38 4.54
CA GLU A 7 6.95 2.39 3.08
C GLU A 7 8.13 1.56 2.56
N LYS A 8 7.93 0.92 1.41
CA LYS A 8 8.98 0.31 0.60
C LYS A 8 8.68 0.52 -0.89
N GLU A 9 9.73 0.70 -1.68
CA GLU A 9 9.62 0.86 -3.13
C GLU A 9 10.68 0.06 -3.91
N ARG A 10 10.37 -0.22 -5.18
CA ARG A 10 11.22 -0.88 -6.18
C ARG A 10 10.95 -0.28 -7.56
N VAL A 11 11.97 -0.23 -8.41
CA VAL A 11 11.76 -0.07 -9.86
C VAL A 11 11.73 -1.46 -10.47
N ILE A 12 10.66 -1.78 -11.20
CA ILE A 12 10.44 -3.08 -11.83
C ILE A 12 10.47 -2.88 -13.34
N ASN A 13 11.17 -3.77 -14.05
CA ASN A 13 11.30 -3.73 -15.52
C ASN A 13 10.06 -4.30 -16.22
N ALA A 14 8.91 -3.69 -15.93
CA ALA A 14 7.62 -4.01 -16.54
C ALA A 14 6.75 -2.75 -16.63
N SER A 15 5.84 -2.76 -17.61
CA SER A 15 4.87 -1.67 -17.77
C SER A 15 3.88 -1.61 -16.58
N PRO A 16 3.32 -0.43 -16.29
CA PRO A 16 2.35 -0.27 -15.20
C PRO A 16 1.15 -1.19 -15.34
N GLU A 17 0.68 -1.44 -16.56
CA GLU A 17 -0.48 -2.27 -16.85
C GLU A 17 -0.23 -3.73 -16.48
N LYS A 18 0.97 -4.25 -16.78
CA LYS A 18 1.37 -5.61 -16.40
C LYS A 18 1.42 -5.74 -14.89
N ILE A 19 2.07 -4.81 -14.20
CA ILE A 19 2.17 -4.84 -12.73
C ILE A 19 0.79 -4.71 -12.07
N PHE A 20 -0.04 -3.78 -12.56
CA PHE A 20 -1.38 -3.59 -12.04
C PHE A 20 -2.26 -4.82 -12.21
N SER A 21 -2.12 -5.56 -13.32
CA SER A 21 -2.86 -6.80 -13.55
C SER A 21 -2.57 -7.87 -12.50
N VAL A 22 -1.32 -7.91 -12.00
CA VAL A 22 -0.90 -8.81 -10.92
C VAL A 22 -1.42 -8.30 -9.57
N LEU A 23 -1.18 -7.03 -9.24
CA LEU A 23 -1.59 -6.43 -7.96
C LEU A 23 -3.11 -6.43 -7.75
N SER A 24 -3.87 -6.24 -8.82
CA SER A 24 -5.33 -6.22 -8.78
C SER A 24 -5.94 -7.63 -8.72
N ASN A 25 -5.20 -8.72 -9.00
CA ASN A 25 -5.71 -10.09 -8.93
C ASN A 25 -5.51 -10.67 -7.52
N TYR A 26 -6.55 -10.55 -6.69
CA TYR A 26 -6.55 -11.05 -5.31
C TYR A 26 -6.82 -12.55 -5.19
N LYS A 27 -7.30 -13.21 -6.25
CA LYS A 27 -7.62 -14.65 -6.21
C LYS A 27 -6.40 -15.53 -6.45
N GLU A 28 -5.64 -15.24 -7.50
CA GLU A 28 -4.61 -16.15 -7.99
C GLU A 28 -3.19 -15.60 -7.78
N GLN A 29 -3.01 -14.30 -7.98
CA GLN A 29 -1.69 -13.68 -7.95
C GLN A 29 -1.33 -13.22 -6.54
N ARG A 30 -2.25 -12.55 -5.84
CA ARG A 30 -1.98 -12.06 -4.49
C ARG A 30 -1.48 -13.16 -3.54
N PRO A 31 -2.08 -14.37 -3.45
CA PRO A 31 -1.56 -15.43 -2.57
C PRO A 31 -0.11 -15.82 -2.87
N ARG A 32 0.32 -15.77 -4.13
CA ARG A 32 1.71 -16.07 -4.55
C ARG A 32 2.70 -14.97 -4.15
N MET A 33 2.20 -13.75 -3.91
CA MET A 33 3.01 -12.63 -3.43
C MET A 33 3.13 -12.57 -1.90
N LEU A 34 2.22 -13.23 -1.17
CA LEU A 34 2.19 -13.12 0.29
C LEU A 34 3.32 -13.91 0.93
N THR A 35 3.91 -13.33 1.98
CA THR A 35 4.86 -14.03 2.84
C THR A 35 4.14 -15.00 3.80
N PRO A 36 4.83 -15.97 4.42
CA PRO A 36 4.26 -16.86 5.44
C PRO A 36 3.63 -16.15 6.65
N ASN A 37 3.90 -14.86 6.85
CA ASN A 37 3.25 -14.01 7.85
C ASN A 37 1.73 -13.87 7.62
N PHE A 38 1.23 -14.06 6.40
CA PHE A 38 -0.19 -14.03 6.09
C PHE A 38 -0.77 -15.44 6.20
N ILE A 39 -1.68 -15.63 7.14
CA ILE A 39 -2.30 -16.91 7.49
C ILE A 39 -3.79 -16.82 7.15
N ASP A 40 -4.37 -17.94 6.72
CA ASP A 40 -5.80 -18.06 6.40
C ASP A 40 -6.32 -17.00 5.41
N TYR A 41 -5.51 -16.67 4.41
CA TYR A 41 -5.89 -15.71 3.38
C TYR A 41 -7.14 -16.17 2.61
N LYS A 42 -8.14 -15.30 2.54
CA LYS A 42 -9.42 -15.55 1.85
C LYS A 42 -9.88 -14.31 1.09
N VAL A 43 -10.50 -14.54 -0.06
CA VAL A 43 -11.27 -13.53 -0.79
C VAL A 43 -12.74 -13.72 -0.43
N GLU A 44 -13.33 -12.75 0.26
CA GLU A 44 -14.72 -12.80 0.71
C GLU A 44 -15.70 -12.27 -0.35
N LYS A 45 -15.26 -11.28 -1.14
CA LYS A 45 -16.06 -10.65 -2.19
C LYS A 45 -15.17 -10.19 -3.33
N GLY A 46 -15.67 -10.28 -4.56
CA GLY A 46 -14.95 -9.79 -5.74
C GLY A 46 -13.71 -10.65 -6.02
N GLY A 47 -12.54 -10.05 -5.92
CA GLY A 47 -11.24 -10.71 -6.12
C GLY A 47 -10.42 -10.13 -7.28
N LYS A 48 -10.93 -9.09 -7.92
CA LYS A 48 -10.18 -8.32 -8.92
C LYS A 48 -10.48 -6.81 -8.75
N GLY A 49 -9.45 -6.03 -8.45
CA GLY A 49 -9.53 -4.56 -8.37
C GLY A 49 -10.54 -4.05 -7.32
N SER A 50 -11.10 -2.87 -7.59
CA SER A 50 -12.08 -2.19 -6.71
C SER A 50 -13.29 -3.06 -6.37
N GLY A 51 -13.78 -2.95 -5.14
CA GLY A 51 -14.93 -3.72 -4.62
C GLY A 51 -14.56 -5.11 -4.10
N THR A 52 -13.27 -5.47 -4.16
CA THR A 52 -12.75 -6.70 -3.55
C THR A 52 -12.72 -6.57 -2.02
N VAL A 53 -13.07 -7.65 -1.31
CA VAL A 53 -12.89 -7.76 0.14
C VAL A 53 -12.08 -9.02 0.43
N ILE A 54 -11.01 -8.87 1.21
CA ILE A 54 -10.13 -9.96 1.62
C ILE A 54 -10.04 -10.03 3.14
N SER A 55 -9.80 -11.22 3.67
CA SER A 55 -9.48 -11.43 5.07
C SER A 55 -8.27 -12.33 5.24
N TYR A 56 -7.51 -12.08 6.30
CA TYR A 56 -6.33 -12.87 6.67
C TYR A 56 -5.96 -12.58 8.12
N LEU A 57 -5.16 -13.47 8.70
CA LEU A 57 -4.47 -13.26 9.96
C LEU A 57 -3.02 -12.87 9.66
N LEU A 58 -2.57 -11.72 10.13
CA LEU A 58 -1.17 -11.32 10.01
C LEU A 58 -0.42 -11.66 11.29
N ARG A 59 0.53 -12.58 11.18
CA ARG A 59 1.47 -12.97 12.24
C ARG A 59 2.79 -12.25 12.03
N ALA A 60 3.21 -11.42 12.99
CA ALA A 60 4.56 -10.87 13.00
C ALA A 60 5.13 -10.85 14.42
N ALA A 61 6.36 -11.34 14.56
CA ALA A 61 6.95 -11.65 15.86
C ALA A 61 5.97 -12.49 16.71
N ASN A 62 5.72 -12.10 17.96
CA ASN A 62 4.85 -12.82 18.89
C ASN A 62 3.42 -12.29 18.90
N ARG A 63 2.93 -11.74 17.78
CA ARG A 63 1.60 -11.16 17.67
C ARG A 63 0.89 -11.59 16.41
N GLU A 64 -0.42 -11.76 16.54
CA GLU A 64 -1.34 -12.13 15.47
C GLU A 64 -2.54 -11.20 15.50
N ARG A 65 -3.01 -10.80 14.31
CA ARG A 65 -4.25 -10.03 14.20
C ARG A 65 -4.98 -10.34 12.91
N ALA A 66 -6.30 -10.48 13.03
CA ALA A 66 -7.20 -10.61 11.89
C ALA A 66 -7.45 -9.25 11.23
N TYR A 67 -7.36 -9.23 9.90
CA TYR A 67 -7.67 -8.10 9.06
C TYR A 67 -8.83 -8.44 8.14
N ARG A 68 -9.64 -7.43 7.86
CA ARG A 68 -10.65 -7.50 6.82
C ARG A 68 -10.52 -6.26 5.95
N MET A 69 -9.85 -6.41 4.82
CA MET A 69 -9.47 -5.29 3.96
C MET A 69 -10.47 -5.11 2.83
N SER A 70 -10.99 -3.89 2.69
CA SER A 70 -11.77 -3.44 1.54
C SER A 70 -10.85 -2.78 0.52
N VAL A 71 -10.93 -3.21 -0.74
CA VAL A 71 -10.06 -2.76 -1.82
C VAL A 71 -10.78 -1.73 -2.70
N ASP A 72 -10.09 -0.66 -3.03
CA ASP A 72 -10.53 0.33 -4.01
C ASP A 72 -9.40 0.79 -4.94
N GLU A 73 -9.77 1.24 -6.14
CA GLU A 73 -8.87 1.82 -7.13
C GLU A 73 -8.94 3.34 -7.08
N ALA A 74 -8.21 3.96 -6.15
CA ALA A 74 -8.16 5.41 -5.98
C ALA A 74 -7.77 6.13 -7.29
N VAL A 75 -6.91 5.51 -8.09
CA VAL A 75 -6.68 5.88 -9.49
C VAL A 75 -6.66 4.61 -10.32
N LYS A 76 -7.64 4.46 -11.21
CA LYS A 76 -7.80 3.28 -12.06
C LYS A 76 -6.50 2.91 -12.76
N GLY A 77 -6.06 1.65 -12.61
CA GLY A 77 -4.83 1.14 -13.24
C GLY A 77 -3.51 1.66 -12.65
N ARG A 78 -3.53 2.50 -11.61
CA ARG A 78 -2.33 3.19 -11.08
C ARG A 78 -2.19 3.16 -9.58
N VAL A 79 -3.29 3.30 -8.84
CA VAL A 79 -3.28 3.37 -7.37
C VAL A 79 -4.37 2.45 -6.83
N LEU A 80 -3.95 1.46 -6.05
CA LEU A 80 -4.82 0.56 -5.28
C LEU A 80 -4.72 0.91 -3.81
N THR A 81 -5.86 0.96 -3.13
CA THR A 81 -5.94 1.15 -1.68
C THR A 81 -6.64 -0.04 -1.04
N GLU A 82 -6.12 -0.48 0.09
CA GLU A 82 -6.63 -1.58 0.90
C GLU A 82 -6.87 -1.00 2.29
N ARG A 83 -8.13 -0.88 2.72
CA ARG A 83 -8.51 -0.30 4.01
C ARG A 83 -9.01 -1.39 4.95
N ASP A 84 -8.44 -1.48 6.14
CA ASP A 84 -8.97 -2.37 7.17
C ASP A 84 -10.30 -1.83 7.69
N ASN A 85 -11.31 -2.70 7.80
CA ASN A 85 -12.62 -2.33 8.31
C ASN A 85 -12.64 -2.25 9.85
N ASN A 86 -11.61 -2.77 10.53
CA ASN A 86 -11.55 -2.89 11.99
C ASN A 86 -10.50 -1.98 12.64
N SER A 87 -9.85 -1.09 11.88
CA SER A 87 -8.83 -0.16 12.38
C SER A 87 -8.66 1.05 11.45
N SER A 88 -7.73 1.95 11.81
CA SER A 88 -7.33 3.07 10.95
C SER A 88 -6.29 2.69 9.89
N LEU A 89 -5.95 1.41 9.75
CA LEU A 89 -4.92 0.95 8.82
C LEU A 89 -5.39 1.07 7.37
N VAL A 90 -4.56 1.72 6.56
CA VAL A 90 -4.69 1.78 5.10
C VAL A 90 -3.36 1.39 4.48
N THR A 91 -3.39 0.49 3.50
CA THR A 91 -2.26 0.15 2.65
C THR A 91 -2.51 0.65 1.24
N THR A 92 -1.54 1.34 0.65
CA THR A 92 -1.63 1.91 -0.70
C THR A 92 -0.51 1.33 -1.56
N TRP A 93 -0.88 0.82 -2.73
CA TRP A 93 0.04 0.47 -3.81
C TRP A 93 -0.04 1.53 -4.90
N ALA A 94 1.08 2.13 -5.28
CA ALA A 94 1.13 3.13 -6.34
C ALA A 94 2.14 2.76 -7.42
N LEU A 95 1.75 2.99 -8.68
CA LEU A 95 2.51 2.70 -9.88
C LEU A 95 2.84 3.98 -10.65
N SER A 96 4.11 4.37 -10.61
CA SER A 96 4.62 5.51 -11.38
C SER A 96 5.48 5.00 -12.54
N PRO A 97 5.09 5.26 -13.80
CA PRO A 97 5.90 4.85 -14.94
C PRO A 97 7.21 5.64 -14.93
N VAL A 98 8.31 4.99 -15.29
CA VAL A 98 9.63 5.60 -15.44
C VAL A 98 10.23 5.21 -16.80
N SER A 99 11.21 5.97 -17.29
CA SER A 99 11.86 5.72 -18.58
C SER A 99 10.85 5.53 -19.74
N GLY A 100 9.87 6.42 -19.87
CA GLY A 100 8.90 6.37 -20.97
C GLY A 100 7.81 5.30 -20.84
N GLY A 101 7.78 4.49 -19.77
CA GLY A 101 6.76 3.48 -19.50
C GLY A 101 7.23 2.03 -19.56
N ASP A 102 8.49 1.80 -19.97
CA ASP A 102 9.08 0.46 -20.03
C ASP A 102 9.37 -0.12 -18.64
N LYS A 103 9.66 0.77 -17.68
CA LYS A 103 9.91 0.45 -16.28
C LYS A 103 8.84 1.16 -15.42
N THR A 104 8.60 0.62 -14.23
CA THR A 104 7.63 1.22 -13.29
C THR A 104 8.22 1.23 -11.88
N ARG A 105 8.17 2.40 -11.24
CA ARG A 105 8.36 2.53 -9.80
C ARG A 105 7.09 2.07 -9.09
N VAL A 106 7.21 1.02 -8.29
CA VAL A 106 6.15 0.45 -7.47
C VAL A 106 6.44 0.80 -6.02
N SER A 107 5.52 1.52 -5.38
CA SER A 107 5.56 1.78 -3.94
C SER A 107 4.41 1.08 -3.22
N VAL A 108 4.72 0.59 -2.02
CA VAL A 108 3.73 0.10 -1.07
C VAL A 108 3.92 0.83 0.25
N ALA A 109 2.86 1.46 0.74
CA ALA A 109 2.88 2.24 1.96
C ALA A 109 1.68 1.89 2.84
N SER A 110 1.91 1.74 4.15
CA SER A 110 0.83 1.66 5.14
C SER A 110 0.87 2.80 6.12
N GLU A 111 -0.31 3.24 6.50
CA GLU A 111 -0.53 4.27 7.50
C GLU A 111 -1.62 3.90 8.50
N TRP A 112 -1.44 4.26 9.76
CA TRP A 112 -2.42 4.09 10.82
C TRP A 112 -2.18 5.09 11.96
N GLU A 113 -3.18 5.28 12.82
CA GLU A 113 -3.09 6.13 14.00
C GLU A 113 -2.49 5.36 15.19
N GLY A 114 -1.50 5.94 15.88
CA GLY A 114 -0.91 5.38 17.09
C GLY A 114 -1.43 6.05 18.37
N GLY A 115 -2.10 5.28 19.25
CA GLY A 115 -2.18 5.56 20.71
C GLY A 115 -3.51 5.33 21.47
N LYS A 116 -3.40 4.67 22.65
CA LYS A 116 -4.20 4.71 23.92
C LYS A 116 -5.73 4.45 23.97
N GLY A 117 -6.31 3.66 23.05
CA GLY A 117 -7.70 3.18 23.17
C GLY A 117 -7.81 1.69 23.56
N VAL A 118 -8.89 1.28 24.23
CA VAL A 118 -9.23 -0.13 24.52
C VAL A 118 -9.39 -0.87 23.19
N GLY A 119 -8.37 -1.64 22.79
CA GLY A 119 -8.21 -2.21 21.44
C GLY A 119 -6.82 -2.02 20.85
N GLY A 120 -5.98 -1.15 21.47
CA GLY A 120 -4.53 -1.32 21.65
C GLY A 120 -3.72 -1.75 20.43
N PHE A 121 -4.05 -1.23 19.25
CA PHE A 121 -3.35 -1.61 18.03
C PHE A 121 -1.96 -0.96 18.06
N PHE A 122 -0.93 -1.77 18.32
CA PHE A 122 0.47 -1.43 18.17
C PHE A 122 1.01 -0.36 19.12
N GLU A 123 0.85 -0.53 20.43
CA GLU A 123 1.74 0.17 21.36
C GLU A 123 3.19 -0.30 21.10
N ARG A 124 3.94 0.51 20.34
CA ARG A 124 5.39 0.45 20.05
C ARG A 124 5.99 -0.77 19.32
N THR A 125 5.27 -1.87 19.07
CA THR A 125 5.95 -3.17 18.81
C THR A 125 5.42 -4.07 17.70
N PHE A 126 4.61 -3.58 16.76
CA PHE A 126 4.78 -4.12 15.41
C PHE A 126 5.90 -3.29 14.80
N ALA A 127 7.11 -3.85 14.83
CA ALA A 127 8.28 -3.12 14.42
C ALA A 127 8.05 -2.64 12.97
N PRO A 128 8.07 -1.33 12.68
CA PRO A 128 8.03 -0.79 11.32
C PRO A 128 9.00 -1.52 10.38
N LEU A 129 10.13 -1.98 10.94
CA LEU A 129 11.12 -2.82 10.28
C LEU A 129 10.58 -4.17 9.81
N GLY A 130 9.75 -4.85 10.60
CA GLY A 130 9.14 -6.14 10.24
C GLY A 130 8.20 -5.99 9.04
N LEU A 131 7.28 -5.01 9.09
CA LEU A 131 6.38 -4.75 7.98
C LEU A 131 7.14 -4.29 6.72
N ARG A 132 8.20 -3.49 6.88
CA ARG A 132 9.08 -3.10 5.77
C ARG A 132 9.77 -4.28 5.10
N ARG A 133 10.18 -5.30 5.87
CA ARG A 133 10.75 -6.55 5.34
C ARG A 133 9.71 -7.38 4.61
N ILE A 134 8.50 -7.47 5.14
CA ILE A 134 7.36 -8.12 4.47
C ILE A 134 7.13 -7.45 3.11
N TYR A 135 7.06 -6.12 3.05
CA TYR A 135 6.91 -5.39 1.79
C TYR A 135 8.06 -5.59 0.81
N GLY A 136 9.30 -5.62 1.29
CA GLY A 136 10.44 -5.98 0.44
C GLY A 136 10.30 -7.37 -0.18
N SER A 137 9.84 -8.35 0.60
CA SER A 137 9.64 -9.73 0.15
C SER A 137 8.46 -9.85 -0.83
N MET A 138 7.36 -9.15 -0.59
CA MET A 138 6.22 -9.09 -1.50
C MET A 138 6.59 -8.44 -2.84
N LEU A 139 7.39 -7.36 -2.82
CA LEU A 139 7.89 -6.73 -4.04
C LEU A 139 8.86 -7.64 -4.80
N THR A 140 9.64 -8.46 -4.09
CA THR A 140 10.51 -9.47 -4.72
C THR A 140 9.66 -10.55 -5.38
N SER A 141 8.65 -11.07 -4.69
CA SER A 141 7.71 -12.06 -5.24
C SER A 141 6.96 -11.51 -6.46
N LEU A 142 6.62 -10.22 -6.47
CA LEU A 142 6.04 -9.54 -7.62
C LEU A 142 6.96 -9.57 -8.85
N ILE A 143 8.26 -9.30 -8.64
CA ILE A 143 9.29 -9.36 -9.69
C ILE A 143 9.38 -10.79 -10.24
N ASP A 144 9.40 -11.79 -9.35
CA ASP A 144 9.49 -13.20 -9.71
C ASP A 144 8.27 -13.68 -10.51
N ILE A 145 7.06 -13.31 -10.10
CA ILE A 145 5.81 -13.62 -10.82
C ILE A 145 5.81 -13.03 -12.23
N LEU A 146 6.38 -11.83 -12.39
CA LEU A 146 6.48 -11.17 -13.69
C LEU A 146 7.60 -11.73 -14.56
N GLY A 147 8.57 -12.47 -13.99
CA GLY A 147 9.72 -12.99 -14.71
C GLY A 147 10.64 -11.89 -15.26
N VAL A 148 10.73 -10.76 -14.56
CA VAL A 148 11.52 -9.58 -14.97
C VAL A 148 12.60 -9.26 -13.94
N SER A 149 13.49 -8.31 -14.25
CA SER A 149 14.42 -7.75 -13.26
C SER A 149 13.77 -6.60 -12.48
N GLY A 150 14.30 -6.36 -11.27
CA GLY A 150 13.97 -5.17 -10.49
C GLY A 150 15.20 -4.60 -9.80
N GLU A 151 15.16 -3.30 -9.56
CA GLU A 151 16.23 -2.53 -8.94
C GLU A 151 15.73 -1.98 -7.60
N GLU A 152 16.55 -2.08 -6.55
CA GLU A 152 16.31 -1.27 -5.35
C GLU A 152 16.38 0.20 -5.77
N VAL A 153 15.43 1.01 -5.30
CA VAL A 153 15.65 2.46 -5.36
C VAL A 153 16.70 2.79 -4.30
N THR A 154 17.98 2.77 -4.68
CA THR A 154 19.07 3.27 -3.84
C THR A 154 18.89 4.76 -3.70
N ALA A 155 18.76 5.23 -2.45
CA ALA A 155 18.66 6.64 -2.12
C ALA A 155 19.96 7.37 -2.48
N VAL A 156 20.13 7.79 -3.74
CA VAL A 156 21.17 8.73 -4.14
C VAL A 156 20.53 9.80 -5.01
N GLN A 157 20.61 11.06 -4.52
CA GLN A 157 20.04 12.34 -4.99
C GLN A 157 18.74 12.85 -4.36
N GLY A 158 18.49 12.52 -3.09
CA GLY A 158 17.78 13.41 -2.16
C GLY A 158 18.59 13.50 -0.86
N LYS A 159 18.83 14.71 -0.35
CA LYS A 159 19.65 14.99 0.84
C LYS A 159 19.40 14.00 1.99
N GLU A 160 20.49 13.63 2.66
CA GLU A 160 20.54 12.86 3.90
C GLU A 160 19.37 13.21 4.85
N TYR A 161 18.44 12.25 5.04
CA TYR A 161 17.29 12.42 5.92
C TYR A 161 17.67 12.08 7.36
N ARG A 162 17.83 13.11 8.19
CA ARG A 162 18.00 12.97 9.65
C ARG A 162 16.62 12.96 10.31
N PRO A 163 16.24 11.88 11.02
CA PRO A 163 14.88 11.66 11.51
C PRO A 163 14.40 12.64 12.60
N THR A 164 15.25 13.51 13.13
CA THR A 164 14.93 14.33 14.31
C THR A 164 14.44 15.74 14.01
N GLU A 165 14.55 16.24 12.77
CA GLU A 165 14.34 17.68 12.55
C GLU A 165 13.17 18.09 11.67
N ASN A 166 12.54 17.19 10.89
CA ASN A 166 11.54 17.65 9.92
C ASN A 166 10.33 16.71 9.80
N LEU A 167 9.38 16.87 10.72
CA LEU A 167 8.02 16.32 10.60
C LEU A 167 7.27 16.82 9.35
N ARG A 168 7.79 17.86 8.68
CA ARG A 168 7.24 18.46 7.45
C ARG A 168 7.75 17.82 6.14
N GLY A 169 8.86 17.07 6.16
CA GLY A 169 9.43 16.43 4.96
C GLY A 169 8.70 15.15 4.53
N LEU A 170 7.96 14.52 5.44
CA LEU A 170 7.19 13.30 5.20
C LEU A 170 6.01 13.52 4.23
N ILE A 171 5.61 14.77 4.03
CA ILE A 171 4.39 15.15 3.31
C ILE A 171 4.66 15.34 1.80
N LEU A 172 5.88 15.68 1.35
CA LEU A 172 6.07 16.15 -0.03
C LEU A 172 6.01 15.04 -1.09
N ILE A 173 6.56 13.85 -0.85
CA ILE A 173 6.48 12.73 -1.81
C ILE A 173 5.07 12.13 -1.82
N LEU A 174 4.37 12.16 -0.67
CA LEU A 174 2.96 11.78 -0.57
C LEU A 174 2.02 12.84 -1.17
N SER A 175 2.37 14.12 -1.12
CA SER A 175 1.45 15.22 -1.47
C SER A 175 1.07 15.25 -2.94
N LEU A 176 1.91 14.72 -3.83
CA LEU A 176 1.59 14.71 -5.27
C LEU A 176 0.71 13.52 -5.68
N VAL A 177 0.70 12.41 -4.93
CA VAL A 177 -0.11 11.21 -5.25
C VAL A 177 -1.35 11.10 -4.34
N VAL A 178 -1.23 11.41 -3.05
CA VAL A 178 -2.34 11.39 -2.08
C VAL A 178 -3.14 12.70 -2.12
N GLY A 179 -2.50 13.84 -2.37
CA GLY A 179 -3.21 15.13 -2.54
C GLY A 179 -4.11 15.15 -3.78
N PHE A 180 -3.72 14.45 -4.85
CA PHE A 180 -4.51 14.36 -6.07
C PHE A 180 -5.69 13.39 -5.94
N ALA A 181 -5.51 12.24 -5.25
CA ALA A 181 -6.57 11.27 -5.00
C ALA A 181 -7.66 11.80 -4.04
N PHE A 182 -7.27 12.52 -2.98
CA PHE A 182 -8.23 13.16 -2.08
C PHE A 182 -8.88 14.41 -2.69
N GLY A 183 -8.13 15.22 -3.46
CA GLY A 183 -8.68 16.39 -4.17
C GLY A 183 -9.77 16.03 -5.18
N LEU A 184 -9.56 14.95 -5.96
CA LEU A 184 -10.56 14.48 -6.94
C LEU A 184 -11.82 13.91 -6.28
N ASN A 185 -11.68 13.16 -5.18
CA ASN A 185 -12.83 12.59 -4.47
C ASN A 185 -13.67 13.69 -3.78
N TYR A 186 -13.03 14.75 -3.27
CA TYR A 186 -13.73 15.91 -2.71
C TYR A 186 -14.53 16.68 -3.77
N ILE A 187 -13.97 16.87 -4.97
CA ILE A 187 -14.64 17.52 -6.11
C ILE A 187 -15.80 16.67 -6.65
N GLN A 188 -15.64 15.35 -6.74
CA GLN A 188 -16.72 14.47 -7.20
C GLN A 188 -17.90 14.40 -6.22
N LYS A 189 -17.63 14.42 -4.91
CA LYS A 189 -18.69 14.45 -3.89
C LYS A 189 -19.48 15.76 -3.92
N ALA A 190 -18.79 16.90 -4.02
CA ALA A 190 -19.42 18.22 -4.10
C ALA A 190 -20.31 18.39 -5.36
N ASN A 191 -19.94 17.77 -6.48
CA ASN A 191 -20.75 17.82 -7.70
C ASN A 191 -21.99 16.91 -7.65
N ARG A 192 -21.95 15.78 -6.92
CA ARG A 192 -23.13 14.92 -6.72
C ARG A 192 -24.19 15.58 -5.83
N GLU A 193 -23.77 16.33 -4.82
CA GLU A 193 -24.69 17.06 -3.92
C GLU A 193 -25.36 18.26 -4.61
N LYS A 194 -24.70 18.87 -5.61
CA LYS A 194 -25.29 19.94 -6.44
C LYS A 194 -26.23 19.43 -7.53
N ALA A 195 -26.06 18.21 -8.02
CA ALA A 195 -26.92 17.63 -9.05
C ALA A 195 -28.23 17.02 -8.51
N GLN A 196 -28.40 17.01 -7.18
CA GLN A 196 -29.60 16.51 -6.48
C GLN A 196 -30.44 17.62 -5.83
N ARG A 197 -30.13 18.89 -6.12
CA ARG A 197 -30.94 20.07 -5.78
C ARG A 197 -31.43 20.72 -7.08
#